data_AF-A0A7S0HUK4-F1
#
_entry.id   AF-A0A7S0HUK4-F1
#
_cell.length_a   1.000
_cell.length_b   1.000
_cell.length_c   1.000
_cell.angle_alpha   90.00
_cell.angle_beta   90.00
_cell.angle_gamma   90.00
#
_symmetry.space_group_name_H-M   'P 1'
#
loop_
_entity.id
_entity.type
_entity.pdbx_description
1 polymer ?
#
loop_
_entity_poly.entity_id
_entity_poly.type
_entity_poly.pdbx_seq_one_letter_code
_entity_poly.pdbx_strand_id
1 'polypeptide(L)'
;RSSVHQDLNDNNVVCDAQGRVLGVIDFGDMSLTETCNNLAVALAYAFFGRPKPLEILGEAVRGYSELRAISPAELRALYPLACMRVCTTVVMAAHSAKLDPDNAEYLTISQAPAWEALRVLRTIDPQHATAIALEAGGAAKV
;
A
#
# COMPACT_ATOMS: atom_id res chain seq x y z
N ARG A 1 7.18 -2.17 -15.74
CA ARG A 1 8.27 -1.71 -14.85
C ARG A 1 8.43 -0.19 -14.82
N SER A 2 8.72 0.36 -13.65
CA SER A 2 9.06 1.77 -13.40
C SER A 2 9.95 1.89 -12.16
N SER A 3 10.51 3.07 -11.92
CA SER A 3 11.08 3.40 -10.61
C SER A 3 9.95 3.46 -9.58
N VAL A 4 10.09 2.69 -8.49
CA VAL A 4 9.13 2.59 -7.40
C VAL A 4 9.80 3.03 -6.11
N HIS A 5 9.11 3.86 -5.33
CA HIS A 5 9.63 4.43 -4.08
C HIS A 5 9.91 3.39 -3.00
N GLN A 6 9.16 2.29 -3.00
CA GLN A 6 9.17 1.19 -2.02
C GLN A 6 8.71 1.52 -0.60
N ASP A 7 8.66 2.80 -0.23
CA ASP A 7 8.21 3.20 1.11
C ASP A 7 7.36 4.49 1.14
N LEU A 8 6.36 4.56 0.26
CA LEU A 8 5.44 5.70 0.20
C LEU A 8 4.37 5.62 1.32
N ASN A 9 4.79 5.84 2.56
CA ASN A 9 3.93 5.94 3.74
C ASN A 9 3.63 7.41 4.12
N ASP A 10 2.76 7.61 5.11
CA ASP A 10 2.30 8.95 5.53
C ASP A 10 3.44 9.88 5.98
N ASN A 11 4.56 9.35 6.48
CA ASN A 11 5.73 10.15 6.90
C ASN A 11 6.58 10.63 5.71
N ASN A 12 6.46 9.97 4.56
CA ASN A 12 7.23 10.26 3.35
C ASN A 12 6.47 11.14 2.34
N VAL A 13 5.26 11.61 2.71
CA VAL A 13 4.46 12.55 1.92
C VAL A 13 4.39 13.88 2.65
N VAL A 14 4.85 14.95 1.98
CA VAL A 14 4.82 16.31 2.52
C VAL A 14 3.56 17.00 2.04
N CYS A 15 2.76 17.53 2.97
CA CYS A 15 1.52 18.26 2.67
C CYS A 15 1.57 19.68 3.24
N ASP A 16 0.81 20.60 2.64
CA ASP A 16 0.54 21.90 3.23
C ASP A 16 -0.53 21.82 4.34
N ALA A 17 -0.82 22.96 4.98
CA ALA A 17 -1.82 23.05 6.05
C ALA A 17 -3.25 22.73 5.59
N GLN A 18 -3.52 22.71 4.28
CA GLN A 18 -4.81 22.36 3.68
C GLN A 18 -4.86 20.90 3.22
N GLY A 19 -3.79 20.12 3.47
CA GLY A 19 -3.69 18.72 3.08
C GLY A 19 -3.36 18.50 1.60
N ARG A 20 -2.94 19.53 0.86
CA ARG A 20 -2.47 19.35 -0.52
C ARG A 20 -1.04 18.80 -0.50
N VAL A 21 -0.81 17.76 -1.30
CA VAL A 21 0.51 17.16 -1.45
C VAL A 21 1.46 18.15 -2.12
N LEU A 22 2.56 18.47 -1.45
CA LEU A 22 3.65 19.33 -1.93
C LEU A 22 4.80 18.51 -2.53
N GLY A 23 4.99 17.28 -2.06
CA GLY A 23 6.07 16.44 -2.53
C GLY A 23 6.20 15.11 -1.78
N VAL A 24 7.18 14.34 -2.20
CA VAL A 24 7.57 13.04 -1.62
C VAL A 24 9.06 13.10 -1.29
N ILE A 25 9.46 12.46 -0.19
CA ILE A 25 10.84 12.41 0.30
C ILE A 25 11.27 10.97 0.60
N ASP A 26 12.55 10.77 0.89
CA ASP A 26 13.16 9.50 1.29
C ASP A 26 13.21 8.42 0.18
N PHE A 27 13.93 8.76 -0.88
CA PHE A 27 14.12 7.90 -2.04
C PHE A 27 15.21 6.81 -1.87
N GLY A 28 15.65 6.54 -0.63
CA GLY A 28 16.76 5.62 -0.34
C GLY A 28 16.50 4.17 -0.76
N ASP A 29 15.24 3.74 -0.68
CA ASP A 29 14.81 2.36 -1.00
C ASP A 29 14.26 2.20 -2.43
N MET A 30 14.45 3.22 -3.28
CA MET A 30 13.97 3.16 -4.65
C MET A 30 14.52 1.97 -5.42
N SER A 31 13.66 1.33 -6.20
CA SER A 31 14.07 0.24 -7.09
C SER A 31 13.27 0.21 -8.38
N LEU A 32 13.87 -0.40 -9.41
CA LEU A 32 13.21 -0.66 -10.69
C LEU A 32 12.42 -1.97 -10.58
N THR A 33 11.10 -1.88 -10.50
CA THR A 33 10.20 -3.05 -10.38
C THR A 33 8.88 -2.80 -11.12
N GLU A 34 7.89 -3.68 -10.97
CA GLU A 34 6.58 -3.50 -11.59
C GLU A 34 5.85 -2.27 -11.05
N THR A 35 5.21 -1.53 -11.96
CA THR A 35 4.69 -0.19 -11.68
C THR A 35 3.61 -0.21 -10.61
N CYS A 36 2.75 -1.24 -10.62
CA CYS A 36 1.68 -1.41 -9.65
C CYS A 36 2.17 -1.45 -8.20
N ASN A 37 3.46 -1.73 -7.96
CA ASN A 37 4.02 -1.71 -6.61
C ASN A 37 4.00 -0.32 -5.96
N ASN A 38 4.04 0.78 -6.73
CA ASN A 38 3.84 2.13 -6.14
C ASN A 38 2.48 2.22 -5.44
N LEU A 39 1.41 1.78 -6.14
CA LEU A 39 0.06 1.80 -5.61
C LEU A 39 -0.13 0.73 -4.51
N ALA A 40 0.46 -0.46 -4.66
CA ALA A 40 0.39 -1.51 -3.65
C ALA A 40 1.02 -1.08 -2.30
N VAL A 41 2.15 -0.36 -2.35
CA VAL A 41 2.80 0.19 -1.15
C VAL A 41 1.91 1.25 -0.49
N ALA A 42 1.38 2.20 -1.26
CA ALA A 42 0.48 3.22 -0.73
C ALA A 42 -0.78 2.60 -0.09
N LEU A 43 -1.38 1.59 -0.75
CA LEU A 43 -2.54 0.86 -0.23
C LEU A 43 -2.24 0.14 1.09
N ALA A 44 -1.07 -0.47 1.22
CA ALA A 44 -0.69 -1.19 2.43
C ALA A 44 -0.78 -0.28 3.67
N TYR A 45 -0.26 0.94 3.57
CA TYR A 45 -0.34 1.94 4.64
C TYR A 45 -1.74 2.55 4.76
N ALA A 46 -2.45 2.78 3.65
CA ALA A 46 -3.82 3.30 3.67
C ALA A 46 -4.82 2.37 4.40
N PHE A 47 -4.54 1.06 4.45
CA PHE A 47 -5.36 0.10 5.19
C PHE A 47 -5.22 0.21 6.71
N PHE A 48 -4.19 0.89 7.23
CA PHE A 48 -3.92 0.95 8.67
C PHE A 48 -5.02 1.71 9.41
N GLY A 49 -5.58 1.09 10.45
CA GLY A 49 -6.61 1.67 11.30
C GLY A 49 -7.91 2.05 10.58
N ARG A 50 -8.16 1.51 9.37
CA ARG A 50 -9.35 1.83 8.57
C ARG A 50 -10.30 0.63 8.46
N PRO A 51 -11.62 0.82 8.68
CA PRO A 51 -12.58 -0.28 8.70
C PRO A 51 -13.01 -0.78 7.31
N LYS A 52 -12.64 -0.08 6.23
CA LYS A 52 -13.20 -0.31 4.89
C LYS A 52 -12.13 -0.41 3.78
N PRO A 53 -11.26 -1.43 3.83
CA PRO A 53 -10.16 -1.59 2.86
C PRO A 53 -10.63 -1.73 1.41
N LEU A 54 -11.82 -2.26 1.15
CA LEU A 54 -12.36 -2.37 -0.21
C LEU A 54 -12.79 -1.03 -0.81
N GLU A 55 -13.36 -0.13 0.00
CA GLU A 55 -13.68 1.24 -0.44
C GLU A 55 -12.37 1.98 -0.75
N ILE A 56 -11.37 1.88 0.13
CA ILE A 56 -10.03 2.45 -0.05
C ILE A 56 -9.36 1.92 -1.32
N LEU A 57 -9.41 0.62 -1.55
CA LEU A 57 -8.87 -0.01 -2.77
C LEU A 57 -9.51 0.60 -4.03
N GLY A 58 -10.84 0.68 -4.07
CA GLY A 58 -11.55 1.23 -5.21
C GLY A 58 -11.27 2.71 -5.46
N GLU A 59 -11.23 3.52 -4.40
CA GLU A 59 -10.90 4.95 -4.49
C GLU A 59 -9.47 5.20 -4.97
N ALA A 60 -8.50 4.51 -4.38
CA ALA A 60 -7.10 4.65 -4.76
C ALA A 60 -6.85 4.20 -6.20
N VAL A 61 -7.48 3.10 -6.64
CA VAL A 61 -7.39 2.63 -8.03
C VAL A 61 -8.00 3.64 -8.99
N ARG A 62 -9.16 4.22 -8.68
CA ARG A 62 -9.79 5.26 -9.51
C ARG A 62 -8.86 6.47 -9.66
N GLY A 63 -8.41 7.04 -8.55
CA GLY A 63 -7.54 8.22 -8.56
C GLY A 63 -6.20 7.96 -9.26
N TYR A 64 -5.59 6.79 -9.06
CA TYR A 64 -4.36 6.43 -9.77
C TYR A 64 -4.60 6.26 -11.27
N SER A 65 -5.71 5.64 -11.66
CA SER A 65 -6.08 5.38 -13.06
C SER A 65 -6.32 6.65 -13.86
N GLU A 66 -6.72 7.76 -13.23
CA GLU A 66 -6.90 9.07 -13.87
C GLU A 66 -5.59 9.63 -14.45
N LEU A 67 -4.47 9.36 -13.77
CA LEU A 67 -3.15 9.84 -14.18
C LEU A 67 -2.36 8.79 -14.95
N ARG A 68 -2.63 7.51 -14.70
CA ARG A 68 -1.88 6.41 -15.30
C ARG A 68 -2.74 5.17 -15.50
N ALA A 69 -2.85 4.73 -16.75
CA ALA A 69 -3.47 3.46 -17.09
C ALA A 69 -2.80 2.29 -16.35
N ILE A 70 -3.62 1.45 -15.71
CA ILE A 70 -3.20 0.23 -15.02
C ILE A 70 -3.69 -0.95 -15.85
N SER A 71 -2.82 -1.90 -16.17
CA SER A 71 -3.25 -3.08 -16.92
C SER A 71 -4.16 -4.00 -16.09
N PRO A 72 -5.02 -4.81 -16.73
CA PRO A 72 -5.82 -5.80 -16.02
C PRO A 72 -4.99 -6.79 -15.20
N ALA A 73 -3.78 -7.12 -15.66
CA ALA A 73 -2.86 -7.99 -14.92
C ALA A 73 -2.35 -7.33 -13.63
N GLU A 74 -1.98 -6.05 -13.70
CA GLU A 74 -1.58 -5.25 -12.54
C GLU A 74 -2.74 -5.08 -11.55
N LEU A 75 -3.97 -4.82 -12.02
CA LEU A 75 -5.16 -4.71 -11.17
C LEU A 75 -5.46 -6.01 -10.42
N ARG A 76 -5.34 -7.16 -11.08
CA ARG A 76 -5.50 -8.49 -10.45
C ARG A 76 -4.44 -8.77 -9.39
N ALA A 77 -3.22 -8.24 -9.58
CA ALA A 77 -2.14 -8.42 -8.62
C ALA A 77 -2.19 -7.43 -7.44
N LEU A 78 -2.95 -6.34 -7.55
CA LEU A 78 -2.82 -5.20 -6.64
C LEU A 78 -3.18 -5.52 -5.19
N TYR A 79 -4.35 -6.13 -4.95
CA TYR A 79 -4.77 -6.52 -3.61
C TYR A 79 -3.81 -7.50 -2.92
N PRO A 80 -3.40 -8.63 -3.54
CA PRO A 80 -2.45 -9.54 -2.91
C PRO A 80 -1.07 -8.89 -2.71
N LEU A 81 -0.60 -8.02 -3.62
CA LEU A 81 0.65 -7.27 -3.43
C LEU A 81 0.57 -6.33 -2.21
N ALA A 82 -0.54 -5.62 -2.03
CA ALA A 82 -0.75 -4.76 -0.87
C ALA A 82 -0.76 -5.58 0.44
N CYS A 83 -1.47 -6.72 0.47
CA CYS A 83 -1.47 -7.63 1.61
C CYS A 83 -0.05 -8.13 1.94
N MET A 84 0.71 -8.55 0.91
CA MET A 84 2.09 -8.99 1.08
C MET A 84 2.99 -7.87 1.59
N ARG A 85 2.77 -6.61 1.17
CA ARG A 85 3.51 -5.48 1.70
C ARG A 85 3.22 -5.25 3.19
N VAL A 86 1.97 -5.39 3.65
CA VAL A 86 1.64 -5.33 5.09
C VAL A 86 2.37 -6.45 5.86
N CYS A 87 2.39 -7.67 5.33
CA CYS A 87 3.18 -8.77 5.92
C CYS A 87 4.67 -8.41 6.01
N THR A 88 5.24 -7.83 4.95
CA THR A 88 6.63 -7.37 4.92
C THR A 88 6.89 -6.32 5.99
N THR A 89 5.99 -5.35 6.19
CA THR A 89 6.12 -4.34 7.26
C THR A 89 6.25 -5.00 8.64
N VAL A 90 5.41 -5.98 8.96
CA VAL A 90 5.47 -6.70 10.24
C VAL A 90 6.77 -7.48 10.40
N VAL A 91 7.15 -8.24 9.36
CA VAL A 91 8.36 -9.09 9.41
C VAL A 91 9.62 -8.23 9.51
N MET A 92 9.70 -7.15 8.76
CA MET A 92 10.83 -6.22 8.79
C MET A 92 10.91 -5.50 10.13
N ALA A 93 9.80 -5.00 10.67
CA ALA A 93 9.80 -4.40 12.01
C ALA A 93 10.32 -5.37 13.08
N ALA A 94 9.87 -6.63 13.06
CA ALA A 94 10.32 -7.65 14.01
C ALA A 94 11.80 -8.01 13.82
N HIS A 95 12.27 -8.09 12.57
CA HIS A 95 13.67 -8.34 12.26
C HIS A 95 14.57 -7.20 12.72
N SER A 96 14.22 -5.95 12.41
CA SER A 96 14.98 -4.76 12.78
C SER A 96 15.05 -4.58 14.29
N ALA A 97 13.94 -4.75 15.01
CA ALA A 97 13.92 -4.66 16.48
C ALA A 97 14.80 -5.72 17.16
N LYS A 98 15.02 -6.88 16.51
CA LYS A 98 15.96 -7.89 16.99
C LYS A 98 17.43 -7.50 16.76
N LEU A 99 17.71 -6.78 15.68
CA LEU A 99 19.06 -6.32 15.34
C LEU A 99 19.46 -5.08 16.13
N ASP A 100 18.49 -4.23 16.46
CA ASP A 100 18.68 -2.99 17.21
C ASP A 100 17.66 -2.89 18.37
N PRO A 101 17.92 -3.60 19.48
CA PRO A 101 17.00 -3.64 20.62
C PRO A 101 16.80 -2.28 21.29
N ASP A 102 17.81 -1.40 21.23
CA ASP A 102 17.76 -0.07 21.87
C ASP A 102 16.76 0.85 21.16
N ASN A 103 16.51 0.64 19.86
CA ASN A 103 15.52 1.37 19.06
C ASN A 103 14.21 0.57 18.84
N ALA A 104 13.99 -0.52 19.56
CA ALA A 104 12.87 -1.43 19.31
C ALA A 104 11.48 -0.76 19.40
N GLU A 105 11.30 0.20 20.29
CA GLU A 105 10.02 0.92 20.43
C GLU A 105 9.65 1.66 19.13
N TYR A 106 10.60 2.38 18.55
CA TYR A 106 10.41 3.07 17.27
C TYR A 106 10.21 2.08 16.11
N LEU A 107 11.05 1.05 16.04
CA LEU A 107 11.03 0.07 14.95
C LEU A 107 9.75 -0.77 14.92
N THR A 108 8.99 -0.83 16.01
CA THR A 108 7.75 -1.60 16.13
C THR A 108 6.48 -0.76 16.07
N ILE A 109 6.58 0.57 15.89
CA ILE A 109 5.44 1.49 15.91
C ILE A 109 4.35 1.13 14.88
N SER A 110 4.75 0.56 13.74
CA SER A 110 3.86 0.14 12.66
C SER A 110 3.28 -1.27 12.85
N GLN A 111 3.75 -2.06 13.82
CA GLN A 111 3.33 -3.46 13.97
C GLN A 111 1.88 -3.61 14.40
N ALA A 112 1.45 -2.86 15.43
CA ALA A 112 0.08 -2.94 15.92
C ALA A 112 -0.96 -2.62 14.82
N PRO A 113 -0.88 -1.47 14.11
CA PRO A 113 -1.82 -1.18 13.02
C PRO A 113 -1.69 -2.15 11.84
N ALA A 114 -0.49 -2.63 11.52
CA ALA A 114 -0.30 -3.62 10.46
C ALA A 114 -0.97 -4.97 10.82
N TRP A 115 -0.86 -5.43 12.07
CA TRP A 115 -1.53 -6.65 12.52
C TRP A 115 -3.06 -6.51 12.53
N GLU A 116 -3.61 -5.36 12.91
CA GLU A 116 -5.03 -5.07 12.77
C GLU A 116 -5.48 -5.11 11.31
N ALA A 117 -4.74 -4.44 10.42
CA ALA A 117 -5.01 -4.48 8.99
C ALA A 117 -5.01 -5.92 8.46
N LEU A 118 -4.01 -6.75 8.80
CA LEU A 118 -3.96 -8.16 8.38
C LEU A 118 -5.16 -8.98 8.86
N ARG A 119 -5.65 -8.73 10.08
CA ARG A 119 -6.85 -9.43 10.60
C ARG A 119 -8.08 -9.12 9.77
N VAL A 120 -8.25 -7.87 9.35
CA VAL A 120 -9.36 -7.42 8.48
C VAL A 120 -9.15 -7.93 7.05
N LEU A 121 -7.96 -7.77 6.47
CA LEU A 121 -7.66 -8.18 5.10
C LEU A 121 -7.86 -9.69 4.89
N ARG A 122 -7.56 -10.50 5.91
CA ARG A 122 -7.76 -11.96 5.88
C ARG A 122 -9.24 -12.37 5.77
N THR A 123 -10.19 -11.52 6.18
CA THR A 123 -11.62 -11.85 6.12
C THR A 123 -12.25 -11.53 4.76
N ILE A 124 -11.47 -10.94 3.83
CA ILE A 124 -11.94 -10.50 2.53
C ILE A 124 -11.62 -11.58 1.49
N ASP A 125 -12.62 -11.94 0.68
CA ASP A 125 -12.41 -12.79 -0.49
C ASP A 125 -11.51 -12.06 -1.51
N PRO A 126 -10.32 -12.62 -1.86
CA PRO A 126 -9.43 -12.02 -2.84
C PRO A 126 -10.08 -11.84 -4.23
N GLN A 127 -11.04 -12.68 -4.60
CA GLN A 127 -11.77 -12.55 -5.87
C GLN A 127 -12.67 -11.31 -5.86
N HIS A 128 -13.34 -11.05 -4.73
CA HIS A 128 -14.15 -9.86 -4.55
C HIS A 128 -13.31 -8.57 -4.59
N ALA A 129 -12.17 -8.56 -3.89
CA ALA A 129 -11.23 -7.42 -3.95
C ALA A 129 -10.70 -7.18 -5.38
N THR A 130 -10.40 -8.27 -6.10
CA THR A 130 -9.96 -8.21 -7.50
C THR A 130 -11.04 -7.62 -8.41
N ALA A 131 -12.30 -8.02 -8.22
CA ALA A 131 -13.42 -7.47 -8.99
C ALA A 131 -13.55 -5.95 -8.78
N ILE A 132 -13.44 -5.49 -7.54
CA ILE A 132 -13.46 -4.06 -7.20
C ILE A 132 -12.31 -3.31 -7.88
N ALA A 133 -11.09 -3.84 -7.84
CA ALA A 133 -9.95 -3.21 -8.51
C ALA A 133 -10.14 -3.14 -10.03
N LEU A 134 -10.65 -4.19 -10.67
CA LEU A 134 -10.94 -4.21 -12.11
C LEU A 134 -12.03 -3.22 -12.50
N GLU A 135 -13.09 -3.13 -11.71
CA GLU A 135 -14.17 -2.16 -11.90
C GLU A 135 -13.66 -0.72 -11.76
N ALA A 136 -12.93 -0.44 -10.68
CA ALA A 136 -12.35 0.87 -10.41
C ALA A 136 -11.33 1.31 -11.49
N GLY A 137 -10.58 0.36 -12.05
CA GLY A 137 -9.62 0.61 -13.13
C GLY A 137 -10.25 0.75 -14.51
N GLY A 138 -11.59 0.70 -14.63
CA GLY A 138 -12.29 0.78 -15.91
C GLY A 138 -12.15 -0.46 -16.80
N ALA A 139 -11.59 -1.56 -16.28
CA ALA A 139 -11.37 -2.81 -16.99
C ALA A 139 -12.59 -3.76 -16.94
N ALA A 140 -13.69 -3.37 -16.28
CA ALA A 140 -14.92 -4.14 -16.16
C ALA A 140 -15.86 -4.06 -17.39
N LYS A 141 -15.37 -3.56 -18.54
CA LYS A 141 -16.11 -3.61 -19.81
C LYS A 141 -15.28 -4.30 -20.89
N VAL A 142 -15.41 -5.63 -20.96
CA VAL A 142 -15.39 -6.39 -22.23
C VAL A 142 -16.52 -7.41 -22.15
#